data_AF-A0A2W4W5H1-F1
#
_entry.id   AF-A0A2W4W5H1-F1
#
_cell.length_a   1.000
_cell.length_b   1.000
_cell.length_c   1.000
_cell.angle_alpha   90.00
_cell.angle_beta   90.00
_cell.angle_gamma   90.00
#
_symmetry.space_group_name_H-M   'P 1'
#
loop_
_entity.id
_entity.type
_entity.pdbx_description
1 polymer ?
#
loop_
_entity_poly.entity_id
_entity_poly.type
_entity_poly.pdbx_seq_one_letter_code
_entity_poly.pdbx_strand_id
1 'polypeptide(L)'
;MGITNSMFAKKKNPQQGVGNDPDVQTIQNQGSAPATSTTNPPQSSAIQRYTELETELTRSSQVAPTQNSGLQKFGRRLIWIGVLVGIPVGVIYVLNLPYPVIRQPVAKNAPLLLLPSNMAIEANFKQGQATVEEARQLIESPTSPADLDRGEIKLKEGKSALDSIPVSYVADWADYSRGYWGYGWEFSPAALQGARVKVGQLEAKVFQEKNAQIALTDVEKEVIMAKAQLQQNSSPIEKKSAVQNWQAAIDRLNQIPPQTMAGRKAQQLISTSTRDLRAMAGLSVGNEKVGSLLGAAEEFAKKAAETGRNPPHTSARWTEIASMWQEAIQRLEKITAEDIQSYPEAQRRLVEYRASLSEVRVRLKNEQEAVQSIDLANQKLTTLWASLPKDGKDLNKNKAIANFIAINNDLEKISNGTTVYLKAQEVKLQVQQQLKLLQSAK
;
A
#
# COMPACT_ATOMS: atom_id res chain seq x y z
N MET A 1 35.63 38.05 46.30
CA MET A 1 36.83 38.77 45.85
C MET A 1 37.59 37.89 44.86
N GLY A 2 37.83 38.38 43.63
CA GLY A 2 38.73 37.86 42.54
C GLY A 2 38.51 36.42 42.05
N ILE A 3 38.15 36.06 40.80
CA ILE A 3 38.39 36.54 39.42
C ILE A 3 39.87 36.54 38.97
N THR A 4 40.21 35.48 38.21
CA THR A 4 41.16 35.39 37.06
C THR A 4 42.66 35.56 37.35
N ASN A 5 43.62 35.04 36.59
CA ASN A 5 43.72 34.87 35.14
C ASN A 5 44.92 33.95 34.81
N SER A 6 44.79 33.10 33.78
CA SER A 6 45.94 32.53 33.07
C SER A 6 46.02 33.17 31.67
N MET A 7 47.21 33.69 31.39
CA MET A 7 47.59 34.51 30.24
C MET A 7 48.01 33.66 29.02
N PHE A 8 47.63 34.14 27.81
CA PHE A 8 48.41 34.31 26.56
C PHE A 8 49.31 33.15 26.05
N ALA A 9 49.48 32.86 24.74
CA ALA A 9 49.29 33.67 23.53
C ALA A 9 49.48 32.85 22.22
N LYS A 10 48.94 33.43 21.14
CA LYS A 10 49.41 33.51 19.72
C LYS A 10 49.44 32.22 18.87
N LYS A 11 48.67 32.09 17.77
CA LYS A 11 48.48 32.90 16.53
C LYS A 11 49.61 32.71 15.51
N LYS A 12 49.32 32.03 14.38
CA LYS A 12 49.60 32.48 12.99
C LYS A 12 49.10 31.47 11.94
N ASN A 13 48.20 31.95 11.08
CA ASN A 13 48.07 31.57 9.65
C ASN A 13 49.12 32.38 8.85
N PRO A 14 49.49 32.07 7.58
CA PRO A 14 48.56 32.19 6.43
C PRO A 14 48.83 31.34 5.14
N GLN A 15 47.87 31.37 4.19
CA GLN A 15 47.97 31.47 2.70
C GLN A 15 48.80 30.42 1.91
N GLN A 16 48.61 30.08 0.63
CA GLN A 16 47.66 30.27 -0.49
C GLN A 16 48.29 29.49 -1.67
N GLY A 17 47.51 29.01 -2.65
CA GLY A 17 47.95 29.05 -4.06
C GLY A 17 48.02 27.75 -4.89
N VAL A 18 47.35 27.83 -6.06
CA VAL A 18 47.71 27.27 -7.40
C VAL A 18 47.59 25.74 -7.54
N GLY A 19 46.78 25.13 -8.42
CA GLY A 19 46.55 25.38 -9.86
C GLY A 19 47.29 24.28 -10.66
N ASN A 20 46.57 23.48 -11.48
CA ASN A 20 47.05 22.83 -12.73
C ASN A 20 46.03 21.80 -13.27
N ASP A 21 45.50 22.10 -14.46
CA ASP A 21 45.26 21.15 -15.58
C ASP A 21 46.62 20.83 -16.23
N PRO A 22 46.84 19.72 -17.00
CA PRO A 22 46.18 19.54 -18.30
C PRO A 22 46.01 18.09 -18.86
N ASP A 23 45.25 18.03 -19.96
CA ASP A 23 45.66 17.49 -21.28
C ASP A 23 44.87 16.33 -21.93
N VAL A 24 44.60 16.59 -23.21
CA VAL A 24 43.88 15.79 -24.21
C VAL A 24 44.90 15.02 -25.04
N GLN A 25 44.72 13.72 -25.27
CA GLN A 25 45.20 13.05 -26.49
C GLN A 25 44.25 11.95 -26.98
N THR A 26 43.72 12.19 -28.17
CA THR A 26 43.19 11.24 -29.16
C THR A 26 44.31 10.42 -29.81
N ILE A 27 44.16 9.09 -29.92
CA ILE A 27 44.64 8.28 -31.06
C ILE A 27 43.60 7.19 -31.38
N GLN A 28 43.37 7.02 -32.69
CA GLN A 28 42.40 6.15 -33.36
C GLN A 28 43.13 5.02 -34.12
N ASN A 29 42.38 3.96 -34.46
CA ASN A 29 42.65 2.85 -35.41
C ASN A 29 43.50 1.66 -34.94
N GLN A 30 43.24 0.40 -35.32
CA GLN A 30 42.17 -0.34 -36.04
C GLN A 30 42.57 -1.83 -36.01
N GLY A 31 41.60 -2.77 -36.03
CA GLY A 31 41.83 -4.12 -36.59
C GLY A 31 41.06 -5.29 -35.93
N SER A 32 39.87 -5.58 -36.50
CA SER A 32 39.36 -6.90 -36.98
C SER A 32 39.30 -8.12 -36.02
N ALA A 33 38.27 -8.95 -35.84
CA ALA A 33 36.87 -9.15 -36.31
C ALA A 33 36.27 -10.33 -35.47
N PRO A 34 35.12 -10.92 -35.80
CA PRO A 34 33.73 -10.50 -35.55
C PRO A 34 33.10 -11.24 -34.36
N ALA A 35 32.32 -10.54 -33.53
CA ALA A 35 31.40 -11.18 -32.58
C ALA A 35 30.05 -10.46 -32.62
N THR A 36 29.05 -11.22 -33.10
CA THR A 36 27.61 -11.00 -33.07
C THR A 36 27.10 -9.87 -32.16
N SER A 37 26.62 -8.79 -32.78
CA SER A 37 25.83 -7.75 -32.12
C SER A 37 24.42 -8.27 -31.84
N THR A 38 24.10 -8.46 -30.56
CA THR A 38 22.74 -8.56 -30.03
C THR A 38 22.08 -7.19 -30.12
N THR A 39 21.07 -7.09 -30.97
CA THR A 39 20.18 -5.94 -31.12
C THR A 39 19.39 -5.76 -29.82
N ASN A 40 19.56 -4.62 -29.14
CA ASN A 40 18.55 -4.12 -28.20
C ASN A 40 17.26 -3.83 -29.02
N PRO A 41 16.09 -4.41 -28.67
CA PRO A 41 14.85 -3.96 -29.26
C PRO A 41 14.48 -2.58 -28.66
N PRO A 42 14.00 -1.63 -29.48
CA PRO A 42 13.49 -0.37 -28.95
C PRO A 42 12.26 -0.63 -28.10
N GLN A 43 12.20 -0.01 -26.92
CA GLN A 43 10.98 0.09 -26.12
C GLN A 43 9.95 0.90 -26.92
N SER A 44 9.15 0.22 -27.75
CA SER A 44 7.95 0.80 -28.34
C SER A 44 6.89 0.89 -27.23
N SER A 45 6.60 2.11 -26.78
CA SER A 45 5.43 2.35 -25.95
C SER A 45 4.18 1.90 -26.71
N ALA A 46 3.22 1.27 -26.01
CA ALA A 46 1.99 0.74 -26.61
C ALA A 46 1.24 1.79 -27.47
N ILE A 47 1.47 3.08 -27.18
CA ILE A 47 0.98 4.23 -27.95
C ILE A 47 1.37 4.14 -29.43
N GLN A 48 2.61 3.78 -29.76
CA GLN A 48 3.09 3.72 -31.16
C GLN A 48 2.44 2.57 -31.95
N ARG A 49 2.12 1.45 -31.29
CA ARG A 49 1.40 0.32 -31.92
C ARG A 49 -0.04 0.66 -32.27
N TYR A 50 -0.70 1.51 -31.48
CA TYR A 50 -2.05 1.99 -31.79
C TYR A 50 -2.03 3.01 -32.93
N THR A 51 -1.01 3.89 -33.00
CA THR A 51 -0.89 4.86 -34.10
C THR A 51 -0.56 4.18 -35.43
N GLU A 52 0.28 3.13 -35.44
CA GLU A 52 0.56 2.35 -36.65
C GLU A 52 -0.68 1.60 -37.16
N LEU A 53 -1.48 0.99 -36.28
CA LEU A 53 -2.74 0.32 -36.66
C LEU A 53 -3.79 1.28 -37.20
N GLU A 54 -3.90 2.50 -36.66
CA GLU A 54 -4.78 3.55 -37.22
C GLU A 54 -4.32 4.03 -38.61
N THR A 55 -3.00 4.05 -38.87
CA THR A 55 -2.45 4.38 -40.20
C THR A 55 -2.56 3.25 -41.23
N GLU A 56 -2.59 1.97 -40.80
CA GLU A 56 -2.83 0.83 -41.69
C GLU A 56 -4.32 0.68 -42.05
N LEU A 57 -5.24 0.97 -41.12
CA LEU A 57 -6.68 0.95 -41.36
C LEU A 57 -7.18 2.11 -42.25
N THR A 58 -6.44 3.21 -42.32
CA THR A 58 -6.76 4.33 -43.23
C THR A 58 -6.18 4.17 -44.64
N ARG A 59 -5.27 3.20 -44.86
CA ARG A 59 -4.65 2.95 -46.18
C ARG A 59 -5.45 2.00 -47.07
N SER A 60 -6.44 1.29 -46.54
CA SER A 60 -7.24 0.30 -47.29
C SER A 60 -8.49 0.86 -47.97
N SER A 61 -8.57 2.16 -48.20
CA SER A 61 -9.64 2.78 -48.99
C SER A 61 -9.10 3.85 -49.94
N GLN A 62 -8.38 3.41 -50.98
CA GLN A 62 -8.19 4.18 -52.20
C GLN A 62 -8.47 3.28 -53.40
N VAL A 63 -9.67 3.43 -53.98
CA VAL A 63 -10.00 2.89 -55.30
C VAL A 63 -9.64 3.96 -56.32
N ALA A 64 -8.68 3.66 -57.21
CA ALA A 64 -8.41 4.43 -58.42
C ALA A 64 -9.07 3.75 -59.65
N PRO A 65 -9.49 4.50 -60.68
CA PRO A 65 -10.29 3.98 -61.79
C PRO A 65 -9.46 3.63 -63.05
N THR A 66 -10.15 3.10 -64.07
CA THR A 66 -9.78 2.90 -65.51
C THR A 66 -8.95 1.64 -65.85
N GLN A 67 -9.03 0.95 -67.01
CA GLN A 67 -9.68 1.16 -68.32
C GLN A 67 -9.70 -0.18 -69.11
N ASN A 68 -10.51 -0.21 -70.19
CA ASN A 68 -10.70 -1.24 -71.23
C ASN A 68 -9.46 -1.98 -71.78
N SER A 69 -9.63 -3.26 -72.19
CA SER A 69 -9.51 -3.75 -73.59
C SER A 69 -9.56 -5.29 -73.73
N GLY A 70 -10.12 -5.79 -74.86
CA GLY A 70 -9.84 -7.13 -75.42
C GLY A 70 -10.91 -8.22 -75.18
N LEU A 71 -12.05 -8.27 -75.88
CA LEU A 71 -12.26 -9.05 -77.13
C LEU A 71 -11.74 -10.51 -77.11
N GLN A 72 -12.61 -11.50 -76.86
CA GLN A 72 -13.10 -12.43 -77.90
C GLN A 72 -13.90 -13.63 -77.33
N LYS A 73 -15.07 -13.85 -77.96
CA LYS A 73 -15.81 -15.11 -78.14
C LYS A 73 -16.63 -15.66 -76.96
N PHE A 74 -17.93 -15.38 -76.99
CA PHE A 74 -19.06 -16.34 -77.10
C PHE A 74 -20.33 -15.47 -77.09
N GLY A 75 -21.00 -15.18 -78.20
CA GLY A 75 -21.47 -16.12 -79.21
C GLY A 75 -22.95 -16.42 -78.96
N ARG A 76 -23.83 -15.53 -79.44
CA ARG A 76 -25.23 -15.77 -79.85
C ARG A 76 -26.12 -16.58 -78.89
N ARG A 77 -27.12 -15.90 -78.29
CA ARG A 77 -28.56 -16.19 -78.49
C ARG A 77 -29.42 -15.22 -77.67
N LEU A 78 -30.58 -14.88 -78.24
CA LEU A 78 -31.74 -14.18 -77.67
C LEU A 78 -31.72 -12.64 -77.66
N ILE A 79 -31.68 -12.10 -78.89
CA ILE A 79 -32.65 -11.06 -79.30
C ILE A 79 -34.02 -11.75 -79.36
N TRP A 80 -35.07 -11.00 -79.01
CA TRP A 80 -36.50 -11.37 -78.84
C TRP A 80 -36.91 -11.66 -77.40
N ILE A 81 -37.26 -10.60 -76.65
CA ILE A 81 -38.63 -10.28 -76.17
C ILE A 81 -38.58 -8.84 -75.63
N GLY A 82 -38.55 -7.90 -76.57
CA GLY A 82 -38.90 -6.51 -76.35
C GLY A 82 -40.31 -6.26 -76.88
N VAL A 83 -41.30 -7.08 -76.50
CA VAL A 83 -42.75 -6.86 -76.70
C VAL A 83 -43.54 -7.62 -75.62
N LEU A 84 -43.27 -7.34 -74.34
CA LEU A 84 -44.23 -7.53 -73.24
C LEU A 84 -44.13 -6.35 -72.27
N VAL A 85 -44.05 -5.14 -72.84
CA VAL A 85 -44.43 -3.92 -72.14
C VAL A 85 -45.95 -3.95 -72.04
N GLY A 86 -46.43 -4.36 -70.88
CA GLY A 86 -47.86 -4.46 -70.61
C GLY A 86 -48.20 -4.88 -69.19
N ILE A 87 -47.29 -4.67 -68.23
CA ILE A 87 -47.68 -4.63 -66.81
C ILE A 87 -47.53 -3.17 -66.40
N PRO A 88 -48.62 -2.47 -66.03
CA PRO A 88 -48.58 -1.05 -65.79
C PRO A 88 -47.67 -0.77 -64.60
N VAL A 89 -46.84 0.25 -64.70
CA VAL A 89 -46.12 0.87 -63.57
C VAL A 89 -47.09 1.20 -62.42
N GLY A 90 -48.40 1.33 -62.70
CA GLY A 90 -49.48 1.44 -61.71
C GLY A 90 -49.68 0.23 -60.80
N VAL A 91 -49.33 -1.01 -61.19
CA VAL A 91 -49.46 -2.20 -60.31
C VAL A 91 -48.37 -2.22 -59.23
N ILE A 92 -47.16 -1.73 -59.55
CA ILE A 92 -46.07 -1.57 -58.58
C ILE A 92 -46.43 -0.50 -57.53
N TYR A 93 -47.15 0.55 -57.94
CA TYR A 93 -47.65 1.58 -57.02
C TYR A 93 -48.76 1.05 -56.10
N VAL A 94 -49.67 0.20 -56.60
CA VAL A 94 -50.74 -0.42 -55.81
C VAL A 94 -50.22 -1.50 -54.85
N LEU A 95 -49.13 -2.19 -55.20
CA LEU A 95 -48.45 -3.15 -54.31
C LEU A 95 -47.63 -2.46 -53.19
N ASN A 96 -47.33 -1.17 -53.35
CA ASN A 96 -46.68 -0.34 -52.35
C ASN A 96 -47.69 0.46 -51.50
N LEU A 97 -49.00 0.21 -51.66
CA LEU A 97 -50.03 0.80 -50.80
C LEU A 97 -50.06 0.10 -49.42
N PRO A 98 -50.48 0.82 -48.35
CA PRO A 98 -50.68 0.31 -47.00
C PRO A 98 -51.65 -0.87 -46.80
N TYR A 99 -51.99 -1.69 -47.81
CA TYR A 99 -53.16 -2.57 -47.73
C TYR A 99 -52.81 -4.03 -47.29
N PRO A 100 -53.36 -4.53 -46.17
CA PRO A 100 -53.01 -5.81 -45.56
C PRO A 100 -53.24 -7.07 -46.40
N VAL A 101 -54.32 -7.12 -47.18
CA VAL A 101 -54.82 -8.38 -47.76
C VAL A 101 -53.94 -8.89 -48.91
N ILE A 102 -53.13 -8.01 -49.52
CA ILE A 102 -52.27 -8.33 -50.66
C ILE A 102 -50.82 -8.64 -50.21
N ARG A 103 -50.41 -8.15 -49.03
CA ARG A 103 -49.01 -8.13 -48.58
C ARG A 103 -48.51 -9.45 -47.96
N GLN A 104 -49.38 -10.18 -47.23
CA GLN A 104 -49.04 -11.49 -46.65
C GLN A 104 -48.74 -12.58 -47.70
N PRO A 105 -49.53 -12.72 -48.79
CA PRO A 105 -49.21 -13.64 -49.87
C PRO A 105 -47.91 -13.25 -50.60
N VAL A 106 -47.63 -11.96 -50.76
CA VAL A 106 -46.45 -11.46 -51.47
C VAL A 106 -45.16 -11.66 -50.66
N ALA A 107 -45.17 -11.43 -49.35
CA ALA A 107 -44.01 -11.71 -48.49
C ALA A 107 -43.66 -13.22 -48.43
N LYS A 108 -44.65 -14.10 -48.58
CA LYS A 108 -44.46 -15.57 -48.60
C LYS A 108 -44.13 -16.14 -49.98
N ASN A 109 -44.70 -15.58 -51.06
CA ASN A 109 -44.64 -16.17 -52.40
C ASN A 109 -43.80 -15.35 -53.41
N ALA A 110 -43.55 -14.06 -53.19
CA ALA A 110 -42.83 -13.18 -54.11
C ALA A 110 -42.15 -11.99 -53.38
N PRO A 111 -41.13 -12.25 -52.53
CA PRO A 111 -40.52 -11.23 -51.67
C PRO A 111 -39.83 -10.08 -52.42
N LEU A 112 -39.52 -10.25 -53.72
CA LEU A 112 -38.93 -9.20 -54.58
C LEU A 112 -39.83 -7.97 -54.79
N LEU A 113 -41.12 -8.04 -54.43
CA LEU A 113 -42.11 -6.97 -54.67
C LEU A 113 -42.28 -6.01 -53.47
N LEU A 114 -41.69 -6.32 -52.31
CA LEU A 114 -41.55 -5.34 -51.24
C LEU A 114 -40.35 -4.43 -51.59
N LEU A 115 -40.50 -3.10 -51.44
CA LEU A 115 -39.34 -2.22 -51.62
C LEU A 115 -38.20 -2.73 -50.71
N PRO A 116 -37.00 -2.99 -51.26
CA PRO A 116 -35.88 -3.65 -50.56
C PRO A 116 -35.53 -3.03 -49.19
N SER A 117 -35.88 -1.76 -48.99
CA SER A 117 -35.60 -0.99 -47.78
C SER A 117 -36.24 -1.56 -46.51
N ASN A 118 -37.50 -1.99 -46.54
CA ASN A 118 -38.22 -2.32 -45.29
C ASN A 118 -37.87 -3.71 -44.75
N MET A 119 -37.62 -4.68 -45.64
CA MET A 119 -37.13 -6.00 -45.24
C MET A 119 -35.70 -5.93 -44.69
N ALA A 120 -34.85 -5.08 -45.29
CA ALA A 120 -33.50 -4.83 -44.80
C ALA A 120 -33.52 -4.19 -43.40
N ILE A 121 -34.44 -3.25 -43.14
CA ILE A 121 -34.57 -2.60 -41.83
C ILE A 121 -35.00 -3.58 -40.74
N GLU A 122 -36.03 -4.39 -40.98
CA GLU A 122 -36.48 -5.41 -40.01
C GLU A 122 -35.38 -6.45 -39.77
N ALA A 123 -34.68 -6.90 -40.81
CA ALA A 123 -33.58 -7.84 -40.70
C ALA A 123 -32.42 -7.27 -39.88
N ASN A 124 -31.98 -6.05 -40.20
CA ASN A 124 -30.90 -5.36 -39.50
C ASN A 124 -31.28 -5.05 -38.05
N PHE A 125 -32.55 -4.73 -37.78
CA PHE A 125 -33.04 -4.51 -36.42
C PHE A 125 -33.01 -5.79 -35.58
N LYS A 126 -33.53 -6.91 -36.11
CA LYS A 126 -33.51 -8.22 -35.44
C LYS A 126 -32.09 -8.71 -35.21
N GLN A 127 -31.25 -8.63 -36.25
CA GLN A 127 -29.85 -8.99 -36.17
C GLN A 127 -29.13 -8.13 -35.13
N GLY A 128 -29.33 -6.81 -35.17
CA GLY A 128 -28.77 -5.86 -34.22
C GLY A 128 -29.16 -6.17 -32.78
N GLN A 129 -30.45 -6.38 -32.51
CA GLN A 129 -30.92 -6.76 -31.17
C GLN A 129 -30.33 -8.08 -30.68
N ALA A 130 -30.38 -9.14 -31.51
CA ALA A 130 -29.86 -10.44 -31.14
C ALA A 130 -28.36 -10.40 -30.85
N THR A 131 -27.60 -9.69 -31.69
CA THR A 131 -26.14 -9.61 -31.56
C THR A 131 -25.73 -8.72 -30.37
N VAL A 132 -26.47 -7.65 -30.08
CA VAL A 132 -26.27 -6.85 -28.85
C VAL A 132 -26.60 -7.65 -27.60
N GLU A 133 -27.58 -8.54 -27.64
CA GLU A 133 -27.88 -9.44 -26.52
C GLU A 133 -26.79 -10.50 -26.31
N GLU A 134 -26.27 -11.08 -27.39
CA GLU A 134 -25.07 -11.94 -27.34
C GLU A 134 -23.87 -11.20 -26.73
N ALA A 135 -23.61 -9.97 -27.20
CA ALA A 135 -22.55 -9.11 -26.67
C ALA A 135 -22.75 -8.84 -25.17
N ARG A 136 -23.99 -8.55 -24.75
CA ARG A 136 -24.31 -8.30 -23.33
C ARG A 136 -23.90 -9.47 -22.46
N GLN A 137 -24.23 -10.70 -22.84
CA GLN A 137 -23.91 -11.88 -22.03
C GLN A 137 -22.39 -12.01 -21.80
N LEU A 138 -21.61 -11.72 -22.84
CA LEU A 138 -20.16 -11.77 -22.80
C LEU A 138 -19.51 -10.60 -22.04
N ILE A 139 -20.12 -9.41 -22.10
CA ILE A 139 -19.59 -8.18 -21.49
C ILE A 139 -20.03 -8.01 -20.03
N GLU A 140 -21.26 -8.41 -19.70
CA GLU A 140 -21.79 -8.17 -18.35
C GLU A 140 -21.23 -9.11 -17.30
N SER A 141 -20.97 -10.36 -17.71
CA SER A 141 -20.49 -11.45 -16.87
C SER A 141 -19.31 -12.19 -17.52
N PRO A 142 -18.21 -11.49 -17.83
CA PRO A 142 -17.07 -12.12 -18.49
C PRO A 142 -16.40 -13.13 -17.55
N THR A 143 -16.05 -14.30 -18.09
CA THR A 143 -15.27 -15.32 -17.37
C THR A 143 -13.79 -15.24 -17.71
N SER A 144 -13.46 -14.63 -18.85
CA SER A 144 -12.10 -14.44 -19.34
C SER A 144 -11.95 -13.13 -20.13
N PRO A 145 -10.71 -12.63 -20.34
CA PRO A 145 -10.45 -11.52 -21.26
C PRO A 145 -10.93 -11.82 -22.70
N ALA A 146 -10.87 -13.08 -23.14
CA ALA A 146 -11.32 -13.49 -24.47
C ALA A 146 -12.85 -13.31 -24.64
N ASP A 147 -13.63 -13.47 -23.57
CA ASP A 147 -15.07 -13.21 -23.61
C ASP A 147 -15.34 -11.72 -23.85
N LEU A 148 -14.56 -10.82 -23.24
CA LEU A 148 -14.66 -9.38 -23.45
C LEU A 148 -14.32 -8.99 -24.88
N ASP A 149 -13.25 -9.55 -25.45
CA ASP A 149 -12.86 -9.28 -26.85
C ASP A 149 -13.93 -9.77 -27.83
N ARG A 150 -14.45 -10.98 -27.61
CA ARG A 150 -15.55 -11.53 -28.43
C ARG A 150 -16.84 -10.71 -28.26
N GLY A 151 -17.14 -10.29 -27.04
CA GLY A 151 -18.27 -9.44 -26.72
C GLY A 151 -18.18 -8.08 -27.41
N GLU A 152 -17.00 -7.47 -27.47
CA GLU A 152 -16.76 -6.21 -28.17
C GLU A 152 -16.94 -6.36 -29.69
N ILE A 153 -16.42 -7.44 -30.30
CA ILE A 153 -16.61 -7.72 -31.73
C ILE A 153 -18.12 -7.81 -32.02
N LYS A 154 -18.86 -8.58 -31.22
CA LYS A 154 -20.31 -8.72 -31.33
C LYS A 154 -21.03 -7.39 -31.12
N LEU A 155 -20.57 -6.58 -30.17
CA LEU A 155 -21.14 -5.26 -29.94
C LEU A 155 -20.97 -4.34 -31.15
N LYS A 156 -19.81 -4.36 -31.81
CA LYS A 156 -19.54 -3.61 -33.04
C LYS A 156 -20.39 -4.09 -34.22
N GLU A 157 -20.55 -5.41 -34.38
CA GLU A 157 -21.43 -6.00 -35.38
C GLU A 157 -22.90 -5.57 -35.17
N GLY A 158 -23.39 -5.70 -33.93
CA GLY A 158 -24.73 -5.29 -33.55
C GLY A 158 -24.97 -3.78 -33.72
N LYS A 159 -23.99 -2.96 -33.32
CA LYS A 159 -24.02 -1.50 -33.54
C LYS A 159 -24.10 -1.16 -35.02
N SER A 160 -23.26 -1.76 -35.86
CA SER A 160 -23.28 -1.57 -37.32
C SER A 160 -24.65 -1.91 -37.92
N ALA A 161 -25.25 -3.03 -37.49
CA ALA A 161 -26.59 -3.42 -37.92
C ALA A 161 -27.66 -2.39 -37.47
N LEU A 162 -27.60 -1.89 -36.23
CA LEU A 162 -28.55 -0.88 -35.75
C LEU A 162 -28.34 0.51 -36.40
N ASP A 163 -27.11 0.87 -36.73
CA ASP A 163 -26.76 2.16 -37.35
C ASP A 163 -27.09 2.17 -38.85
N SER A 164 -27.21 1.00 -39.48
CA SER A 164 -27.71 0.87 -40.86
C SER A 164 -29.18 1.29 -41.02
N ILE A 165 -29.93 1.46 -39.92
CA ILE A 165 -31.33 1.88 -39.93
C ILE A 165 -31.38 3.42 -40.01
N PRO A 166 -31.84 4.01 -41.13
CA PRO A 166 -31.82 5.45 -41.34
C PRO A 166 -32.68 6.20 -40.32
N VAL A 167 -32.21 7.36 -39.86
CA VAL A 167 -32.94 8.22 -38.90
C VAL A 167 -34.25 8.74 -39.49
N SER A 168 -34.29 9.03 -40.81
CA SER A 168 -35.50 9.46 -41.51
C SER A 168 -36.61 8.42 -41.47
N TYR A 169 -36.27 7.13 -41.56
CA TYR A 169 -37.25 6.04 -41.48
C TYR A 169 -37.95 5.98 -40.12
N VAL A 170 -37.23 6.30 -39.03
CA VAL A 170 -37.77 6.33 -37.67
C VAL A 170 -38.80 7.44 -37.50
N ALA A 171 -38.56 8.59 -38.16
CA ALA A 171 -39.49 9.74 -38.14
C ALA A 171 -40.78 9.42 -38.92
N ASP A 172 -40.66 8.86 -40.13
CA ASP A 172 -41.81 8.53 -40.99
C ASP A 172 -42.67 7.39 -40.40
N TRP A 173 -42.06 6.43 -39.70
CA TRP A 173 -42.77 5.30 -39.09
C TRP A 173 -43.62 5.70 -37.89
N ALA A 174 -43.21 6.72 -37.11
CA ALA A 174 -43.95 7.21 -35.95
C ALA A 174 -45.32 7.83 -36.30
N ASP A 175 -45.46 8.34 -37.53
CA ASP A 175 -46.74 8.82 -38.07
C ASP A 175 -47.61 7.67 -38.59
N TYR A 176 -47.00 6.60 -39.09
CA TYR A 176 -47.68 5.46 -39.69
C TYR A 176 -48.25 4.45 -38.66
N SER A 177 -47.60 4.31 -37.50
CA SER A 177 -47.99 3.31 -36.48
C SER A 177 -49.30 3.63 -35.74
N ARG A 178 -49.87 4.84 -35.92
CA ARG A 178 -51.12 5.26 -35.26
C ARG A 178 -52.39 4.80 -35.98
N GLY A 179 -52.29 4.18 -37.17
CA GLY A 179 -53.44 3.94 -38.04
C GLY A 179 -53.76 2.48 -38.43
N TYR A 180 -52.92 1.49 -38.14
CA TYR A 180 -53.09 0.14 -38.69
C TYR A 180 -52.95 -0.97 -37.64
N TRP A 181 -54.09 -1.50 -37.20
CA TRP A 181 -54.20 -2.70 -36.37
C TRP A 181 -54.17 -3.95 -37.25
N GLY A 182 -53.13 -4.80 -37.14
CA GLY A 182 -53.19 -6.15 -37.70
C GLY A 182 -51.89 -6.83 -38.17
N TYR A 183 -50.71 -6.20 -38.04
CA TYR A 183 -49.44 -6.83 -38.41
C TYR A 183 -48.46 -6.86 -37.23
N GLY A 184 -47.88 -8.02 -36.94
CA GLY A 184 -46.84 -8.20 -35.92
C GLY A 184 -45.45 -7.81 -36.44
N TRP A 185 -45.23 -6.51 -36.63
CA TRP A 185 -43.89 -5.97 -36.87
C TRP A 185 -43.22 -5.76 -35.51
N GLU A 186 -42.02 -6.31 -35.32
CA GLU A 186 -41.32 -6.21 -34.03
C GLU A 186 -40.48 -4.92 -33.94
N PHE A 187 -40.24 -4.24 -35.06
CA PHE A 187 -39.61 -2.93 -35.09
C PHE A 187 -40.43 -1.86 -34.36
N SER A 188 -39.76 -1.12 -33.47
CA SER A 188 -40.30 0.07 -32.81
C SER A 188 -39.18 1.11 -32.59
N PRO A 189 -39.42 2.41 -32.85
CA PRO A 189 -38.50 3.49 -32.53
C PRO A 189 -38.01 3.47 -31.08
N ALA A 190 -38.91 3.15 -30.15
CA ALA A 190 -38.57 3.04 -28.73
C ALA A 190 -37.61 1.87 -28.48
N ALA A 191 -37.84 0.72 -29.15
CA ALA A 191 -36.98 -0.45 -29.03
C ALA A 191 -35.62 -0.25 -29.72
N LEU A 192 -35.56 0.48 -30.85
CA LEU A 192 -34.32 0.90 -31.50
C LEU A 192 -33.51 1.84 -30.62
N GLN A 193 -34.15 2.86 -30.04
CA GLN A 193 -33.50 3.76 -29.12
C GLN A 193 -32.98 3.02 -27.89
N GLY A 194 -33.78 2.12 -27.33
CA GLY A 194 -33.36 1.25 -26.22
C GLY A 194 -32.14 0.39 -26.58
N ALA A 195 -32.11 -0.21 -27.77
CA ALA A 195 -30.98 -0.98 -28.25
C ALA A 195 -29.71 -0.13 -28.41
N ARG A 196 -29.81 1.09 -28.96
CA ARG A 196 -28.66 2.02 -29.08
C ARG A 196 -28.14 2.52 -27.73
N VAL A 197 -29.03 2.83 -26.77
CA VAL A 197 -28.64 3.18 -25.40
C VAL A 197 -27.87 2.03 -24.75
N LYS A 198 -28.37 0.81 -24.90
CA LYS A 198 -27.72 -0.40 -24.41
C LYS A 198 -26.35 -0.62 -25.04
N VAL A 199 -26.20 -0.36 -26.34
CA VAL A 199 -24.89 -0.38 -27.00
C VAL A 199 -23.93 0.59 -26.31
N GLY A 200 -24.33 1.85 -26.10
CA GLY A 200 -23.48 2.84 -25.41
C GLY A 200 -23.09 2.44 -23.98
N GLN A 201 -24.02 1.83 -23.23
CA GLN A 201 -23.73 1.30 -21.89
C GLN A 201 -22.70 0.15 -21.92
N LEU A 202 -22.83 -0.76 -22.88
CA LEU A 202 -21.92 -1.87 -23.06
C LEU A 202 -20.55 -1.41 -23.55
N GLU A 203 -20.47 -0.41 -24.44
CA GLU A 203 -19.21 0.20 -24.89
C GLU A 203 -18.45 0.81 -23.70
N ALA A 204 -19.17 1.56 -22.84
CA ALA A 204 -18.57 2.12 -21.64
C ALA A 204 -18.07 1.03 -20.68
N LYS A 205 -18.80 -0.07 -20.52
CA LYS A 205 -18.39 -1.20 -19.69
C LYS A 205 -17.16 -1.92 -20.25
N VAL A 206 -17.11 -2.18 -21.57
CA VAL A 206 -15.93 -2.75 -22.24
C VAL A 206 -14.71 -1.85 -22.02
N PHE A 207 -14.87 -0.54 -22.18
CA PHE A 207 -13.79 0.42 -21.95
C PHE A 207 -13.27 0.37 -20.51
N GLN A 208 -14.17 0.33 -19.52
CA GLN A 208 -13.79 0.20 -18.11
C GLN A 208 -13.05 -1.10 -17.82
N GLU A 209 -13.55 -2.23 -18.33
CA GLU A 209 -12.92 -3.54 -18.16
C GLU A 209 -11.52 -3.59 -18.80
N LYS A 210 -11.36 -3.04 -20.00
CA LYS A 210 -10.06 -2.97 -20.67
C LYS A 210 -9.05 -2.11 -19.92
N ASN A 211 -9.46 -0.94 -19.43
CA ASN A 211 -8.58 -0.09 -18.64
C ASN A 211 -8.17 -0.77 -17.34
N ALA A 212 -9.10 -1.45 -16.66
CA ALA A 212 -8.81 -2.21 -15.45
C ALA A 212 -7.87 -3.40 -15.73
N GLN A 213 -8.04 -4.07 -16.87
CA GLN A 213 -7.16 -5.16 -17.31
C GLN A 213 -5.74 -4.67 -17.61
N ILE A 214 -5.59 -3.52 -18.28
CA ILE A 214 -4.28 -2.90 -18.53
C ILE A 214 -3.61 -2.57 -17.20
N ALA A 215 -4.31 -1.89 -16.30
CA ALA A 215 -3.79 -1.56 -14.97
C ALA A 215 -3.37 -2.80 -14.18
N LEU A 216 -4.18 -3.87 -14.20
CA LEU A 216 -3.83 -5.13 -13.55
C LEU A 216 -2.54 -5.72 -14.11
N THR A 217 -2.43 -5.82 -15.44
CA THR A 217 -1.27 -6.41 -16.09
C THR A 217 0.01 -5.60 -15.86
N ASP A 218 -0.08 -4.28 -15.81
CA ASP A 218 1.08 -3.44 -15.52
C ASP A 218 1.54 -3.57 -14.07
N VAL A 219 0.60 -3.59 -13.12
CA VAL A 219 0.94 -3.76 -11.71
C VAL A 219 1.41 -5.20 -11.40
N GLU A 220 0.89 -6.22 -12.09
CA GLU A 220 1.41 -7.59 -12.02
C GLU A 220 2.91 -7.65 -12.37
N LYS A 221 3.34 -6.92 -13.41
CA LYS A 221 4.77 -6.81 -13.76
C LYS A 221 5.55 -6.11 -12.65
N GLU A 222 5.03 -5.03 -12.07
CA GLU A 222 5.68 -4.32 -10.96
C GLU A 222 5.89 -5.24 -9.74
N VAL A 223 4.90 -6.04 -9.38
CA VAL A 223 5.01 -7.04 -8.29
C VAL A 223 6.10 -8.07 -8.61
N ILE A 224 6.14 -8.60 -9.84
CA ILE A 224 7.15 -9.58 -10.25
C ILE A 224 8.56 -8.97 -10.19
N MET A 225 8.74 -7.75 -10.70
CA MET A 225 10.02 -7.04 -10.67
C MET A 225 10.47 -6.77 -9.24
N ALA A 226 9.57 -6.27 -8.37
CA ALA A 226 9.89 -6.00 -6.97
C ALA A 226 10.27 -7.29 -6.22
N LYS A 227 9.58 -8.41 -6.50
CA LYS A 227 9.92 -9.73 -5.96
C LYS A 227 11.31 -10.18 -6.40
N ALA A 228 11.64 -10.03 -7.68
CA ALA A 228 12.97 -10.36 -8.20
C ALA A 228 14.08 -9.51 -7.57
N GLN A 229 13.87 -8.19 -7.46
CA GLN A 229 14.80 -7.26 -6.81
C GLN A 229 15.05 -7.63 -5.34
N LEU A 230 14.00 -8.04 -4.61
CA LEU A 230 14.14 -8.44 -3.21
C LEU A 230 14.94 -9.75 -3.04
N GLN A 231 14.86 -10.66 -4.03
CA GLN A 231 15.56 -11.94 -4.02
C GLN A 231 17.03 -11.84 -4.47
N GLN A 232 17.32 -11.02 -5.48
CA GLN A 232 18.65 -10.97 -6.12
C GLN A 232 19.62 -10.00 -5.44
N ASN A 233 19.11 -8.91 -4.86
CA ASN A 233 19.97 -7.87 -4.31
C ASN A 233 20.46 -8.25 -2.91
N SER A 234 21.78 -8.15 -2.69
CA SER A 234 22.39 -8.40 -1.37
C SER A 234 22.47 -7.13 -0.51
N SER A 235 22.33 -5.95 -1.12
CA SER A 235 22.44 -4.65 -0.46
C SER A 235 21.18 -4.31 0.37
N PRO A 236 21.31 -3.93 1.64
CA PRO A 236 20.17 -3.54 2.48
C PRO A 236 19.35 -2.36 1.92
N ILE A 237 20.00 -1.39 1.28
CA ILE A 237 19.36 -0.20 0.71
C ILE A 237 18.47 -0.59 -0.47
N GLU A 238 18.96 -1.47 -1.34
CA GLU A 238 18.24 -1.95 -2.52
C GLU A 238 17.06 -2.84 -2.13
N LYS A 239 17.23 -3.70 -1.11
CA LYS A 239 16.14 -4.49 -0.53
C LYS A 239 15.02 -3.61 0.03
N LYS A 240 15.37 -2.54 0.75
CA LYS A 240 14.39 -1.57 1.26
C LYS A 240 13.60 -0.89 0.13
N SER A 241 14.30 -0.47 -0.93
CA SER A 241 13.66 0.10 -2.12
C SER A 241 12.70 -0.90 -2.79
N ALA A 242 13.12 -2.17 -2.93
CA ALA A 242 12.27 -3.23 -3.47
C ALA A 242 11.00 -3.46 -2.65
N VAL A 243 11.09 -3.43 -1.31
CA VAL A 243 9.92 -3.53 -0.42
C VAL A 243 8.97 -2.35 -0.60
N GLN A 244 9.50 -1.13 -0.71
CA GLN A 244 8.69 0.07 -0.95
C GLN A 244 7.99 0.00 -2.31
N ASN A 245 8.69 -0.43 -3.36
CA ASN A 245 8.11 -0.61 -4.69
C ASN A 245 7.03 -1.68 -4.70
N TRP A 246 7.22 -2.79 -3.97
CA TRP A 246 6.20 -3.82 -3.83
C TRP A 246 4.96 -3.28 -3.10
N GLN A 247 5.15 -2.55 -2.00
CA GLN A 247 4.01 -1.95 -1.28
C GLN A 247 3.23 -0.98 -2.18
N ALA A 248 3.94 -0.13 -2.93
CA ALA A 248 3.32 0.77 -3.90
C ALA A 248 2.52 0.02 -4.99
N ALA A 249 3.03 -1.13 -5.46
CA ALA A 249 2.31 -1.99 -6.39
C ALA A 249 1.02 -2.57 -5.77
N ILE A 250 1.07 -3.00 -4.50
CA ILE A 250 -0.14 -3.45 -3.77
C ILE A 250 -1.16 -2.31 -3.65
N ASP A 251 -0.70 -1.09 -3.36
CA ASP A 251 -1.57 0.08 -3.26
C ASP A 251 -2.21 0.42 -4.62
N ARG A 252 -1.49 0.24 -5.74
CA ARG A 252 -2.03 0.38 -7.10
C ARG A 252 -3.06 -0.70 -7.44
N LEU A 253 -2.86 -1.95 -6.99
CA LEU A 253 -3.88 -3.00 -7.15
C LEU A 253 -5.20 -2.61 -6.46
N ASN A 254 -5.15 -1.96 -5.30
CA ASN A 254 -6.35 -1.49 -4.57
C ASN A 254 -7.11 -0.38 -5.30
N GLN A 255 -6.47 0.31 -6.26
CA GLN A 255 -7.11 1.35 -7.06
C GLN A 255 -7.89 0.79 -8.26
N ILE A 256 -7.71 -0.50 -8.59
CA ILE A 256 -8.43 -1.16 -9.68
C ILE A 256 -9.88 -1.38 -9.25
N PRO A 257 -10.89 -0.88 -10.01
CA PRO A 257 -12.27 -0.91 -9.56
C PRO A 257 -12.79 -2.36 -9.32
N PRO A 258 -13.29 -2.69 -8.12
CA PRO A 258 -13.60 -4.07 -7.72
C PRO A 258 -14.77 -4.70 -8.48
N GLN A 259 -15.63 -3.89 -9.11
CA GLN A 259 -16.73 -4.36 -9.94
C GLN A 259 -16.27 -4.99 -11.26
N THR A 260 -15.05 -4.68 -11.71
CA THR A 260 -14.47 -5.23 -12.94
C THR A 260 -13.96 -6.66 -12.71
N MET A 261 -13.83 -7.43 -13.79
CA MET A 261 -13.21 -8.76 -13.71
C MET A 261 -11.75 -8.65 -13.24
N ALA A 262 -11.01 -7.69 -13.78
CA ALA A 262 -9.64 -7.40 -13.36
C ALA A 262 -9.55 -7.00 -11.88
N GLY A 263 -10.49 -6.21 -11.35
CA GLY A 263 -10.54 -5.83 -9.94
C GLY A 263 -10.75 -7.03 -9.00
N ARG A 264 -11.61 -7.99 -9.37
CA ARG A 264 -11.76 -9.24 -8.60
C ARG A 264 -10.45 -10.04 -8.55
N LYS A 265 -9.74 -10.12 -9.68
CA LYS A 265 -8.42 -10.76 -9.75
C LYS A 265 -7.37 -9.96 -8.96
N ALA A 266 -7.41 -8.63 -9.01
CA ALA A 266 -6.55 -7.75 -8.22
C ALA A 266 -6.70 -8.01 -6.72
N GLN A 267 -7.92 -8.19 -6.21
CA GLN A 267 -8.15 -8.49 -4.80
C GLN A 267 -7.52 -9.81 -4.35
N GLN A 268 -7.58 -10.84 -5.21
CA GLN A 268 -6.88 -12.11 -4.96
C GLN A 268 -5.36 -11.90 -4.94
N LEU A 269 -4.85 -11.13 -5.91
CA LEU A 269 -3.43 -10.81 -6.01
C LEU A 269 -2.93 -9.96 -4.84
N ILE A 270 -3.73 -9.05 -4.29
CA ILE A 270 -3.40 -8.28 -3.09
C ILE A 270 -3.19 -9.22 -1.91
N SER A 271 -4.11 -10.15 -1.68
CA SER A 271 -4.02 -11.11 -0.57
C SER A 271 -2.75 -11.97 -0.67
N THR A 272 -2.49 -12.55 -1.84
CA THR A 272 -1.29 -13.38 -2.07
C THR A 272 -0.01 -12.55 -2.01
N SER A 273 0.04 -11.39 -2.65
CA SER A 273 1.20 -10.50 -2.68
C SER A 273 1.54 -9.95 -1.30
N THR A 274 0.54 -9.61 -0.49
CA THR A 274 0.77 -9.12 0.88
C THR A 274 1.34 -10.24 1.75
N ARG A 275 0.80 -11.45 1.65
CA ARG A 275 1.34 -12.62 2.37
C ARG A 275 2.79 -12.91 1.95
N ASP A 276 3.04 -12.94 0.64
CA ASP A 276 4.36 -13.19 0.06
C ASP A 276 5.37 -12.10 0.48
N LEU A 277 4.98 -10.83 0.42
CA LEU A 277 5.79 -9.71 0.89
C LEU A 277 6.13 -9.86 2.37
N ARG A 278 5.17 -10.20 3.24
CA ARG A 278 5.45 -10.46 4.66
C ARG A 278 6.45 -11.60 4.85
N ALA A 279 6.31 -12.69 4.10
CA ALA A 279 7.23 -13.83 4.18
C ALA A 279 8.66 -13.48 3.74
N MET A 280 8.81 -12.70 2.67
CA MET A 280 10.13 -12.35 2.11
C MET A 280 10.76 -11.11 2.76
N ALA A 281 9.99 -10.07 3.03
CA ALA A 281 10.45 -8.81 3.61
C ALA A 281 10.48 -8.81 5.14
N GLY A 282 9.63 -9.62 5.79
CA GLY A 282 9.68 -9.86 7.24
C GLY A 282 11.00 -10.46 7.70
N LEU A 283 11.79 -11.02 6.77
CA LEU A 283 13.15 -11.49 7.00
C LEU A 283 14.23 -10.39 6.84
N SER A 284 13.94 -9.26 6.18
CA SER A 284 14.99 -8.33 5.71
C SER A 284 14.82 -6.83 6.02
N VAL A 285 13.61 -6.26 6.18
CA VAL A 285 13.45 -4.78 6.29
C VAL A 285 12.83 -4.30 7.61
N GLY A 286 12.03 -5.12 8.30
CA GLY A 286 11.67 -4.87 9.71
C GLY A 286 12.84 -5.09 10.67
N ASN A 287 13.79 -5.93 10.27
CA ASN A 287 14.85 -6.44 11.14
C ASN A 287 15.93 -5.40 11.51
N GLU A 288 16.19 -4.37 10.70
CA GLU A 288 17.21 -3.36 11.05
C GLU A 288 16.72 -2.38 12.11
N LYS A 289 15.51 -1.81 11.95
CA LYS A 289 14.94 -0.89 12.95
C LYS A 289 14.60 -1.65 14.24
N VAL A 290 13.99 -2.82 14.12
CA VAL A 290 13.62 -3.65 15.28
C VAL A 290 14.87 -4.25 15.92
N GLY A 291 15.85 -4.70 15.13
CA GLY A 291 17.15 -5.13 15.62
C GLY A 291 17.94 -4.02 16.32
N SER A 292 17.87 -2.78 15.82
CA SER A 292 18.44 -1.62 16.50
C SER A 292 17.73 -1.31 17.82
N LEU A 293 16.40 -1.42 17.89
CA LEU A 293 15.64 -1.25 19.13
C LEU A 293 15.97 -2.35 20.15
N LEU A 294 16.03 -3.62 19.72
CA LEU A 294 16.40 -4.76 20.54
C LEU A 294 17.84 -4.63 21.07
N GLY A 295 18.80 -4.36 20.17
CA GLY A 295 20.21 -4.20 20.52
C GLY A 295 20.44 -3.03 21.48
N ALA A 296 19.84 -1.87 21.20
CA ALA A 296 19.95 -0.73 22.11
C ALA A 296 19.30 -1.02 23.48
N ALA A 297 18.13 -1.67 23.50
CA ALA A 297 17.49 -2.06 24.76
C ALA A 297 18.38 -3.01 25.58
N GLU A 298 19.03 -3.96 24.92
CA GLU A 298 19.95 -4.90 25.54
C GLU A 298 21.20 -4.20 26.10
N GLU A 299 21.77 -3.23 25.39
CA GLU A 299 22.92 -2.45 25.89
C GLU A 299 22.56 -1.65 27.15
N PHE A 300 21.41 -0.97 27.16
CA PHE A 300 20.94 -0.24 28.34
C PHE A 300 20.70 -1.19 29.53
N ALA A 301 20.05 -2.33 29.29
CA ALA A 301 19.81 -3.35 30.30
C ALA A 301 21.12 -3.93 30.86
N LYS A 302 22.07 -4.26 29.98
CA LYS A 302 23.40 -4.76 30.38
C LYS A 302 24.15 -3.73 31.22
N LYS A 303 24.18 -2.48 30.77
CA LYS A 303 24.80 -1.39 31.52
C LYS A 303 24.14 -1.18 32.88
N ALA A 304 22.81 -1.26 32.95
CA ALA A 304 22.07 -1.17 34.21
C ALA A 304 22.43 -2.33 35.15
N ALA A 305 22.46 -3.57 34.65
CA ALA A 305 22.82 -4.75 35.40
C ALA A 305 24.26 -4.70 35.91
N GLU A 306 25.22 -4.33 35.06
CA GLU A 306 26.63 -4.16 35.42
C GLU A 306 26.80 -3.05 36.47
N THR A 307 26.11 -1.92 36.28
CA THR A 307 26.14 -0.79 37.20
C THR A 307 25.53 -1.13 38.56
N GLY A 308 24.51 -2.00 38.59
CA GLY A 308 23.85 -2.47 39.80
C GLY A 308 24.58 -3.56 40.56
N ARG A 309 25.69 -4.10 40.03
CA ARG A 309 26.50 -5.12 40.75
C ARG A 309 27.12 -4.53 42.02
N ASN A 310 27.37 -5.40 42.99
CA ASN A 310 28.05 -5.09 44.25
C ASN A 310 27.44 -3.91 45.04
N PRO A 311 26.15 -3.98 45.42
CA PRO A 311 25.58 -3.04 46.38
C PRO A 311 26.33 -3.11 47.73
N PRO A 312 26.26 -2.08 48.59
CA PRO A 312 25.32 -0.95 48.56
C PRO A 312 25.72 0.21 47.63
N HIS A 313 24.71 0.86 47.04
CA HIS A 313 24.88 2.04 46.19
C HIS A 313 24.10 3.24 46.75
N THR A 314 24.58 4.45 46.46
CA THR A 314 23.90 5.69 46.87
C THR A 314 22.56 5.86 46.13
N SER A 315 21.66 6.70 46.67
CA SER A 315 20.38 7.00 46.02
C SER A 315 20.56 7.57 44.60
N ALA A 316 21.58 8.39 44.38
CA ALA A 316 21.90 8.94 43.06
C ALA A 316 22.24 7.81 42.07
N ARG A 317 23.06 6.85 42.49
CA ARG A 317 23.46 5.71 41.66
C ARG A 317 22.29 4.77 41.38
N TRP A 318 21.42 4.51 42.35
CA TRP A 318 20.19 3.74 42.12
C TRP A 318 19.22 4.43 41.15
N THR A 319 19.14 5.76 41.20
CA THR A 319 18.31 6.54 40.25
C THR A 319 18.83 6.40 38.82
N GLU A 320 20.16 6.46 38.64
CA GLU A 320 20.80 6.22 37.34
C GLU A 320 20.51 4.81 36.81
N ILE A 321 20.65 3.78 37.65
CA ILE A 321 20.32 2.39 37.27
C ILE A 321 18.85 2.27 36.85
N ALA A 322 17.93 2.89 37.61
CA ALA A 322 16.51 2.88 37.29
C ALA A 322 16.23 3.54 35.92
N SER A 323 16.92 4.65 35.61
CA SER A 323 16.77 5.34 34.33
C SER A 323 17.22 4.47 33.14
N MET A 324 18.31 3.72 33.29
CA MET A 324 18.80 2.82 32.24
C MET A 324 17.82 1.67 31.97
N TRP A 325 17.25 1.06 33.02
CA TRP A 325 16.20 0.05 32.85
C TRP A 325 14.95 0.62 32.18
N GLN A 326 14.57 1.85 32.53
CA GLN A 326 13.43 2.52 31.92
C GLN A 326 13.64 2.82 30.43
N GLU A 327 14.84 3.26 30.04
CA GLU A 327 15.21 3.46 28.64
C GLU A 327 15.16 2.14 27.83
N ALA A 328 15.64 1.03 28.41
CA ALA A 328 15.55 -0.28 27.79
C ALA A 328 14.09 -0.69 27.55
N ILE A 329 13.21 -0.51 28.55
CA ILE A 329 11.78 -0.80 28.46
C ILE A 329 11.11 0.04 27.37
N GLN A 330 11.34 1.36 27.35
CA GLN A 330 10.73 2.26 26.37
C GLN A 330 11.10 1.92 24.92
N ARG A 331 12.29 1.37 24.70
CA ARG A 331 12.74 0.91 23.37
C ARG A 331 12.01 -0.35 22.94
N LEU A 332 11.83 -1.31 23.86
CA LEU A 332 11.07 -2.53 23.58
C LEU A 332 9.57 -2.26 23.36
N GLU A 333 8.99 -1.27 24.05
CA GLU A 333 7.58 -0.88 23.87
C GLU A 333 7.28 -0.26 22.49
N LYS A 334 8.31 0.18 21.76
CA LYS A 334 8.17 0.68 20.38
C LYS A 334 8.06 -0.44 19.34
N ILE A 335 8.31 -1.70 19.73
CA ILE A 335 8.15 -2.87 18.88
C ILE A 335 6.68 -3.27 18.93
N THR A 336 6.00 -3.20 17.79
CA THR A 336 4.55 -3.34 17.73
C THR A 336 4.12 -4.74 17.34
N ALA A 337 2.84 -5.08 17.54
CA ALA A 337 2.31 -6.42 17.26
C ALA A 337 2.33 -6.79 15.76
N GLU A 338 2.48 -5.79 14.89
CA GLU A 338 2.69 -5.97 13.45
C GLU A 338 4.04 -6.63 13.14
N ASP A 339 5.03 -6.52 14.04
CA ASP A 339 6.35 -7.18 13.94
C ASP A 339 6.29 -8.62 14.50
N ILE A 340 5.58 -9.50 13.79
CA ILE A 340 5.23 -10.87 14.21
C ILE A 340 6.44 -11.71 14.66
N GLN A 341 7.64 -11.46 14.11
CA GLN A 341 8.86 -12.23 14.43
C GLN A 341 9.53 -11.78 15.74
N SER A 342 9.66 -10.47 15.96
CA SER A 342 10.43 -9.92 17.10
C SER A 342 9.55 -9.55 18.29
N TYR A 343 8.24 -9.37 18.08
CA TYR A 343 7.31 -9.02 19.14
C TYR A 343 7.30 -10.03 20.32
N PRO A 344 7.28 -11.36 20.10
CA PRO A 344 7.34 -12.32 21.20
C PRO A 344 8.61 -12.19 22.05
N GLU A 345 9.76 -11.95 21.42
CA GLU A 345 11.04 -11.74 22.11
C GLU A 345 11.03 -10.45 22.93
N ALA A 346 10.54 -9.35 22.34
CA ALA A 346 10.40 -8.06 23.00
C ALA A 346 9.49 -8.16 24.25
N GLN A 347 8.37 -8.88 24.15
CA GLN A 347 7.45 -9.10 25.28
C GLN A 347 8.12 -9.90 26.40
N ARG A 348 8.90 -10.94 26.08
CA ARG A 348 9.65 -11.71 27.09
C ARG A 348 10.65 -10.82 27.84
N ARG A 349 11.46 -10.04 27.12
CA ARG A 349 12.44 -9.12 27.70
C ARG A 349 11.77 -8.00 28.51
N LEU A 350 10.60 -7.52 28.11
CA LEU A 350 9.83 -6.52 28.87
C LEU A 350 9.45 -7.01 30.26
N VAL A 351 9.06 -8.27 30.41
CA VAL A 351 8.75 -8.86 31.72
C VAL A 351 10.00 -8.86 32.60
N GLU A 352 11.12 -9.34 32.07
CA GLU A 352 12.40 -9.38 32.77
C GLU A 352 12.86 -7.97 33.20
N TYR A 353 12.83 -6.99 32.29
CA TYR A 353 13.32 -5.64 32.57
C TYR A 353 12.42 -4.88 33.53
N ARG A 354 11.10 -5.08 33.47
CA ARG A 354 10.16 -4.51 34.45
C ARG A 354 10.36 -5.08 35.85
N ALA A 355 10.66 -6.37 35.96
CA ALA A 355 11.01 -6.99 37.24
C ALA A 355 12.32 -6.39 37.81
N SER A 356 13.36 -6.26 36.99
CA SER A 356 14.62 -5.62 37.41
C SER A 356 14.46 -4.16 37.82
N LEU A 357 13.67 -3.37 37.07
CA LEU A 357 13.35 -2.00 37.44
C LEU A 357 12.60 -1.91 38.79
N SER A 358 11.66 -2.83 39.02
CA SER A 358 10.94 -2.89 40.29
C SER A 358 11.89 -3.15 41.46
N GLU A 359 12.82 -4.10 41.33
CA GLU A 359 13.82 -4.38 42.36
C GLU A 359 14.69 -3.14 42.65
N VAL A 360 15.17 -2.47 41.60
CA VAL A 360 15.99 -1.26 41.72
C VAL A 360 15.22 -0.14 42.43
N ARG A 361 13.93 0.04 42.13
CA ARG A 361 13.09 1.05 42.80
C ARG A 361 12.90 0.77 44.29
N VAL A 362 12.75 -0.51 44.67
CA VAL A 362 12.70 -0.89 46.09
C VAL A 362 14.02 -0.57 46.78
N ARG A 363 15.16 -0.90 46.16
CA ARG A 363 16.50 -0.58 46.72
C ARG A 363 16.73 0.92 46.85
N LEU A 364 16.34 1.71 45.84
CA LEU A 364 16.38 3.17 45.88
C LEU A 364 15.61 3.72 47.07
N LYS A 365 14.37 3.25 47.26
CA LYS A 365 13.51 3.68 48.36
C LYS A 365 14.13 3.32 49.72
N ASN A 366 14.60 2.09 49.89
CA ASN A 366 15.23 1.65 51.14
C ASN A 366 16.49 2.47 51.46
N GLU A 367 17.30 2.79 50.45
CA GLU A 367 18.48 3.65 50.62
C GLU A 367 18.08 5.08 51.05
N GLN A 368 17.06 5.67 50.43
CA GLN A 368 16.56 7.00 50.79
C GLN A 368 16.03 7.03 52.23
N GLU A 369 15.21 6.04 52.60
CA GLU A 369 14.66 5.92 53.95
C GLU A 369 15.76 5.68 55.00
N ALA A 370 16.80 4.92 54.66
CA ALA A 370 17.94 4.70 55.53
C ALA A 370 18.77 5.97 55.76
N VAL A 371 19.07 6.73 54.70
CA VAL A 371 19.77 8.02 54.80
C VAL A 371 18.96 9.00 55.65
N GLN A 372 17.65 9.11 55.41
CA GLN A 372 16.78 9.97 56.22
C GLN A 372 16.75 9.54 57.70
N SER A 373 16.70 8.23 57.97
CA SER A 373 16.64 7.70 59.32
C SER A 373 17.93 7.96 60.10
N ILE A 374 19.10 7.80 59.46
CA ILE A 374 20.38 8.08 60.14
C ILE A 374 20.58 9.58 60.36
N ASP A 375 20.17 10.43 59.42
CA ASP A 375 20.24 11.88 59.57
C ASP A 375 19.34 12.36 60.72
N LEU A 376 18.11 11.84 60.79
CA LEU A 376 17.20 12.12 61.89
C LEU A 376 17.76 11.65 63.24
N ALA A 377 18.32 10.44 63.30
CA ALA A 377 18.96 9.90 64.49
C ALA A 377 20.13 10.79 64.95
N ASN A 378 20.97 11.22 64.02
CA ASN A 378 22.10 12.12 64.29
C ASN A 378 21.62 13.48 64.81
N GLN A 379 20.60 14.09 64.20
CA GLN A 379 20.02 15.35 64.67
C GLN A 379 19.45 15.23 66.10
N LYS A 380 18.75 14.13 66.39
CA LYS A 380 18.24 13.83 67.74
C LYS A 380 19.38 13.62 68.74
N LEU A 381 20.44 12.90 68.35
CA LEU A 381 21.65 12.74 69.16
C LEU A 381 22.29 14.09 69.47
N THR A 382 22.53 14.95 68.46
CA THR A 382 23.12 16.28 68.66
C THR A 382 22.29 17.13 69.61
N THR A 383 20.97 17.15 69.44
CA THR A 383 20.04 17.89 70.30
C THR A 383 20.07 17.35 71.74
N LEU A 384 20.08 16.03 71.89
CA LEU A 384 20.15 15.38 73.19
C LEU A 384 21.47 15.74 73.90
N TRP A 385 22.62 15.58 73.24
CA TRP A 385 23.93 15.91 73.81
C TRP A 385 24.05 17.38 74.21
N ALA A 386 23.49 18.30 73.42
CA ALA A 386 23.46 19.72 73.77
C ALA A 386 22.57 20.04 74.98
N SER A 387 21.54 19.22 75.23
CA SER A 387 20.59 19.42 76.33
C SER A 387 21.02 18.79 77.67
N LEU A 388 22.05 17.95 77.66
CA LEU A 388 22.50 17.26 78.87
C LEU A 388 23.31 18.22 79.77
N PRO A 389 23.00 18.29 81.08
CA PRO A 389 23.72 19.16 82.02
C PRO A 389 25.18 18.68 82.19
N LYS A 390 26.13 19.61 82.16
CA LYS A 390 27.58 19.33 82.24
C LYS A 390 27.98 18.66 83.56
N ASP A 391 27.26 18.97 84.64
CA ASP A 391 27.63 18.58 86.01
C ASP A 391 26.73 17.46 86.56
N GLY A 392 25.82 16.91 85.75
CA GLY A 392 24.92 15.79 86.09
C GLY A 392 23.83 16.08 87.14
N LYS A 393 23.92 17.19 87.89
CA LYS A 393 23.02 17.50 89.03
C LYS A 393 21.54 17.63 88.67
N ASP A 394 21.20 18.07 87.46
CA ASP A 394 19.82 18.30 87.01
C ASP A 394 19.38 17.35 85.88
N LEU A 395 20.04 16.19 85.74
CA LEU A 395 19.74 15.25 84.67
C LEU A 395 18.36 14.61 84.87
N ASN A 396 17.40 14.93 83.99
CA ASN A 396 16.17 14.14 83.88
C ASN A 396 16.47 12.81 83.17
N LYS A 397 16.89 11.82 83.97
CA LYS A 397 17.29 10.49 83.52
C LYS A 397 16.21 9.77 82.71
N ASN A 398 14.95 9.83 83.13
CA ASN A 398 13.84 9.18 82.42
C ASN A 398 13.63 9.78 81.02
N LYS A 399 13.73 11.10 80.89
CA LYS A 399 13.66 11.79 79.60
C LYS A 399 14.83 11.42 78.70
N ALA A 400 16.05 11.36 79.24
CA ALA A 400 17.24 10.94 78.50
C ALA A 400 17.10 9.49 77.99
N ILE A 401 16.66 8.56 78.84
CA ILE A 401 16.40 7.16 78.46
C ILE A 401 15.35 7.10 77.34
N ALA A 402 14.21 7.80 77.47
CA ALA A 402 13.18 7.82 76.45
C ALA A 402 13.70 8.34 75.09
N ASN A 403 14.52 9.39 75.10
CA ASN A 403 15.13 9.94 73.89
C ASN A 403 16.11 8.94 73.24
N PHE A 404 16.98 8.29 74.02
CA PHE A 404 17.88 7.27 73.49
C PHE A 404 17.13 6.04 72.94
N ILE A 405 16.03 5.62 73.57
CA ILE A 405 15.16 4.55 73.03
C ILE A 405 14.57 4.97 71.68
N ALA A 406 14.06 6.20 71.57
CA ALA A 406 13.52 6.71 70.30
C ALA A 406 14.57 6.72 69.18
N ILE A 407 15.81 7.11 69.50
CA ILE A 407 16.95 7.10 68.56
C ILE A 407 17.31 5.67 68.16
N ASN A 408 17.35 4.73 69.12
CA ASN A 408 17.59 3.31 68.81
C ASN A 408 16.51 2.75 67.86
N ASN A 409 15.24 3.10 68.07
CA ASN A 409 14.14 2.66 67.22
C ASN A 409 14.23 3.21 65.79
N ASP A 410 14.76 4.43 65.60
CA ASP A 410 15.00 4.97 64.26
C ASP A 410 16.18 4.28 63.56
N LEU A 411 17.25 3.99 64.30
CA LEU A 411 18.40 3.24 63.79
C LEU A 411 18.05 1.78 63.46
N GLU A 412 17.04 1.20 64.11
CA GLU A 412 16.55 -0.16 63.84
C GLU A 412 15.81 -0.29 62.51
N LYS A 413 15.26 0.80 61.98
CA LYS A 413 14.59 0.80 60.67
C LYS A 413 15.59 0.69 59.50
N ILE A 414 16.88 0.91 59.76
CA ILE A 414 17.92 0.90 58.73
C ILE A 414 18.28 -0.55 58.38
N SER A 415 17.83 -1.00 57.21
CA SER A 415 18.06 -2.36 56.72
C SER A 415 19.50 -2.57 56.24
N ASN A 416 19.93 -3.84 56.25
CA ASN A 416 21.17 -4.26 55.62
C ASN A 416 21.15 -3.96 54.10
N GLY A 417 22.34 -3.79 53.51
CA GLY A 417 22.47 -3.48 52.08
C GLY A 417 22.23 -2.02 51.69
N THR A 418 22.15 -1.10 52.66
CA THR A 418 22.17 0.36 52.46
C THR A 418 23.58 0.91 52.72
N THR A 419 23.92 2.06 52.13
CA THR A 419 25.29 2.62 52.27
C THR A 419 25.60 3.04 53.70
N VAL A 420 24.57 3.46 54.43
CA VAL A 420 24.68 3.95 55.82
C VAL A 420 24.56 2.84 56.86
N TYR A 421 24.31 1.58 56.46
CA TYR A 421 24.05 0.49 57.39
C TYR A 421 25.16 0.29 58.43
N LEU A 422 26.41 0.19 58.00
CA LEU A 422 27.53 -0.02 58.93
C LEU A 422 27.68 1.15 59.90
N LYS A 423 27.48 2.37 59.42
CA LYS A 423 27.51 3.57 60.27
C LYS A 423 26.36 3.57 61.27
N ALA A 424 25.16 3.19 60.84
CA ALA A 424 23.99 3.07 61.70
C ALA A 424 24.22 2.03 62.81
N GLN A 425 24.85 0.88 62.52
CA GLN A 425 25.17 -0.13 63.54
C GLN A 425 26.19 0.39 64.56
N GLU A 426 27.19 1.17 64.13
CA GLU A 426 28.15 1.80 65.03
C GLU A 426 27.44 2.78 65.99
N VAL A 427 26.60 3.67 65.45
CA VAL A 427 25.84 4.64 66.26
C VAL A 427 24.85 3.91 67.19
N LYS A 428 24.22 2.84 66.71
CA LYS A 428 23.31 2.02 67.51
C LYS A 428 24.02 1.41 68.72
N LEU A 429 25.22 0.88 68.52
CA LEU A 429 26.03 0.32 69.62
C LEU A 429 26.36 1.39 70.67
N GLN A 430 26.74 2.59 70.23
CA GLN A 430 27.01 3.71 71.14
C GLN A 430 25.76 4.10 71.95
N VAL A 431 24.60 4.23 71.29
CA VAL A 431 23.32 4.53 71.95
C VAL A 431 22.96 3.44 72.98
N GLN A 432 23.14 2.17 72.64
CA GLN A 432 22.87 1.05 73.55
C GLN A 432 23.81 1.03 74.77
N GLN A 433 25.08 1.39 74.59
CA GLN A 433 26.01 1.51 75.71
C GLN A 433 25.57 2.64 76.66
N GLN A 434 25.17 3.80 76.12
CA GLN A 434 24.67 4.91 76.94
C GLN A 434 23.38 4.55 77.68
N LEU A 435 22.46 3.83 77.04
CA LEU A 435 21.26 3.31 77.69
C LEU A 435 21.60 2.41 78.88
N LYS A 436 22.55 1.48 78.71
CA LYS A 436 23.00 0.58 79.80
C LYS A 436 23.60 1.36 80.97
N LEU A 437 24.44 2.37 80.69
CA LEU A 437 25.06 3.22 81.72
C LEU A 437 23.99 4.01 82.50
N LEU A 438 23.04 4.61 81.80
CA LEU A 438 21.95 5.34 82.45
C LEU A 438 21.09 4.40 83.29
N GLN A 439 20.76 3.21 82.80
CA GLN A 439 19.94 2.25 83.53
C GLN A 439 20.64 1.69 84.79
N SER A 440 21.97 1.51 84.77
CA SER A 440 22.73 0.94 85.88
C SER A 440 23.15 1.95 86.95
N ALA A 441 23.24 3.25 86.63
CA ALA A 441 23.53 4.30 87.60
C ALA A 441 22.37 4.43 88.60
N LYS A 442 22.55 3.96 89.84
CA LYS A 442 21.56 4.06 90.93
C LYS A 442 21.44 5.48 91.48
#